data_AF-A0A4U0U0L7-F1
#
_entry.id   AF-A0A4U0U0L7-F1
#
_cell.length_a   1.000
_cell.length_b   1.000
_cell.length_c   1.000
_cell.angle_alpha   90.00
_cell.angle_beta   90.00
_cell.angle_gamma   90.00
#
_symmetry.space_group_name_H-M   'P 1'
#
loop_
_entity.id
_entity.type
_entity.pdbx_description
1 polymer ?
#
loop_
_entity_poly.entity_id
_entity_poly.type
_entity_poly.pdbx_seq_one_letter_code
_entity_poly.pdbx_strand_id
1 'polypeptide(L)'
;MSGINSNGGPAGGGRKAKLKAVVAAILGGKKSATTKQKKSKKKAEKRFKDLSGSLDQYVVNLPAELRNRIYALVLHDNKSAGKPIRVGRLGRWTKKYRQPSILAVSSQLRKESLEVFTGNNIFDVRIDLHEGIEKALAWVQGILTARRHVPGTAIPFAELRLRLVAPVWAKLAELVPLAKFIRQNQLDFDVITTKDEWEGRWPIDVHCKLGALRAQGRRLFIILPAHYRFACKGVSDFLALAQKARVEGWSEEQLEEALDVKMKELVAKGPGKKASKLWLRQQAEREAAAQDAAL
;
A
#
# COMPACT_ATOMS: atom_id res chain seq x y z
N MET A 1 10.88 -57.96 -43.00
CA MET A 1 11.54 -58.30 -41.73
C MET A 1 11.36 -57.15 -40.75
N SER A 2 10.79 -57.46 -39.57
CA SER A 2 10.81 -56.69 -38.29
C SER A 2 10.41 -55.20 -38.33
N GLY A 3 9.29 -54.72 -37.78
CA GLY A 3 8.43 -55.22 -36.70
C GLY A 3 8.90 -54.70 -35.34
N ILE A 4 8.45 -53.52 -34.91
CA ILE A 4 8.49 -53.08 -33.49
C ILE A 4 7.18 -52.39 -33.13
N ASN A 5 6.45 -53.04 -32.22
CA ASN A 5 5.32 -52.56 -31.45
C ASN A 5 5.78 -51.58 -30.35
N SER A 6 4.94 -50.59 -30.03
CA SER A 6 4.96 -49.97 -28.70
C SER A 6 3.57 -49.53 -28.24
N ASN A 7 2.95 -50.43 -27.46
CA ASN A 7 2.11 -50.27 -26.27
C ASN A 7 1.41 -48.93 -25.98
N GLY A 8 0.10 -49.06 -25.79
CA GLY A 8 -0.78 -48.07 -25.16
C GLY A 8 -0.49 -47.86 -23.68
N GLY A 9 -0.72 -46.62 -23.24
CA GLY A 9 -0.70 -46.19 -21.84
C GLY A 9 -2.09 -45.73 -21.38
N PRO A 10 -2.44 -45.93 -20.09
CA PRO A 10 -3.82 -45.86 -19.62
C PRO A 10 -4.33 -44.42 -19.44
N ALA A 11 -5.66 -44.29 -19.58
CA ALA A 11 -6.44 -43.08 -19.40
C ALA A 11 -6.21 -42.40 -18.03
N GLY A 12 -5.54 -41.24 -18.06
CA GLY A 12 -5.37 -40.35 -16.92
C GLY A 12 -6.62 -39.52 -16.58
N GLY A 13 -7.77 -40.17 -16.33
CA GLY A 13 -9.05 -39.50 -16.00
C GLY A 13 -9.18 -39.01 -14.55
N GLY A 14 -8.35 -39.48 -13.62
CA GLY A 14 -8.56 -39.26 -12.17
C GLY A 14 -8.07 -37.92 -11.59
N ARG A 15 -7.12 -37.23 -12.24
CA ARG A 15 -6.50 -36.01 -11.67
C ARG A 15 -7.29 -34.72 -11.96
N LYS A 16 -7.97 -34.63 -13.11
CA LYS A 16 -8.79 -33.45 -13.46
C LYS A 16 -10.09 -33.36 -12.66
N ALA A 17 -10.67 -34.50 -12.26
CA ALA A 17 -11.86 -34.53 -11.41
C ALA A 17 -11.55 -34.08 -9.96
N LYS A 18 -10.41 -34.49 -9.40
CA LYS A 18 -9.96 -34.05 -8.07
C LYS A 18 -9.64 -32.55 -8.02
N LEU A 19 -9.07 -31.98 -9.09
CA LEU A 19 -8.76 -30.55 -9.13
C LEU A 19 -10.02 -29.67 -9.22
N LYS A 20 -11.05 -30.09 -9.97
CA LYS A 20 -12.34 -29.38 -10.03
C LYS A 20 -13.09 -29.40 -8.69
N ALA A 21 -13.03 -30.51 -7.94
CA ALA A 21 -13.65 -30.61 -6.62
C ALA A 21 -12.97 -29.69 -5.57
N VAL A 22 -11.65 -29.55 -5.63
CA VAL A 22 -10.90 -28.64 -4.74
C VAL A 22 -11.18 -27.17 -5.06
N VAL A 23 -11.29 -26.82 -6.35
CA VAL A 23 -11.59 -25.44 -6.76
C VAL A 23 -13.04 -25.05 -6.42
N ALA A 24 -14.01 -25.97 -6.52
CA ALA A 24 -15.39 -25.74 -6.08
C ALA A 24 -15.52 -25.55 -4.56
N ALA A 25 -14.70 -26.26 -3.77
CA ALA A 25 -14.66 -26.13 -2.31
C ALA A 25 -14.03 -24.81 -1.82
N ILE A 26 -13.18 -24.18 -2.65
CA ILE A 26 -12.54 -22.88 -2.33
C ILE A 26 -13.45 -21.71 -2.74
N LEU A 27 -14.25 -21.86 -3.80
CA LEU A 27 -15.03 -20.77 -4.40
C LEU A 27 -16.52 -20.76 -4.03
N GLY A 28 -17.04 -21.79 -3.39
CA GLY A 28 -18.48 -21.93 -3.11
C GLY A 28 -18.86 -21.88 -1.63
N GLY A 29 -19.37 -20.73 -1.18
CA GLY A 29 -20.37 -20.67 -0.11
C GLY A 29 -19.90 -20.10 1.23
N LYS A 30 -20.44 -18.91 1.57
CA LYS A 30 -20.59 -18.43 2.95
C LYS A 30 -21.53 -19.39 3.71
N LYS A 31 -21.03 -20.55 4.15
CA LYS A 31 -21.71 -21.36 5.17
C LYS A 31 -21.02 -21.09 6.50
N SER A 32 -21.83 -20.79 7.52
CA SER A 32 -21.40 -20.58 8.89
C SER A 32 -20.43 -21.69 9.30
N ALA A 33 -19.21 -21.30 9.70
CA ALA A 33 -18.18 -22.24 10.09
C ALA A 33 -18.71 -23.16 11.19
N THR A 34 -18.86 -24.45 10.87
CA THR A 34 -19.32 -25.47 11.81
C THR A 34 -18.44 -25.48 13.05
N THR A 35 -19.02 -25.78 14.21
CA THR A 35 -18.36 -25.76 15.53
C THR A 35 -17.05 -26.56 15.57
N LYS A 36 -16.88 -27.56 14.69
CA LYS A 36 -15.66 -28.35 14.51
C LYS A 36 -14.50 -27.58 13.84
N GLN A 37 -14.78 -26.75 12.82
CA GLN A 37 -13.79 -25.85 12.20
C GLN A 37 -13.35 -24.72 13.14
N LYS A 38 -14.27 -24.19 13.96
CA LYS A 38 -13.92 -23.19 14.98
C LYS A 38 -12.97 -23.78 16.05
N LYS A 39 -13.18 -25.03 16.49
CA LYS A 39 -12.28 -25.72 17.44
C LYS A 39 -10.90 -26.04 16.85
N SER A 40 -10.80 -26.44 15.58
CA SER A 40 -9.50 -26.70 14.95
C SER A 40 -8.70 -25.41 14.72
N LYS A 41 -9.34 -24.32 14.30
CA LYS A 41 -8.72 -22.99 14.18
C LYS A 41 -8.19 -22.50 15.52
N LYS A 42 -9.00 -22.58 16.58
CA LYS A 42 -8.60 -22.16 17.94
C LYS A 42 -7.43 -22.99 18.50
N LYS A 43 -7.35 -24.29 18.18
CA LYS A 43 -6.23 -25.17 18.57
C LYS A 43 -4.94 -24.87 17.80
N ALA A 44 -5.04 -24.58 16.50
CA ALA A 44 -3.90 -24.16 15.68
C ALA A 44 -3.37 -22.79 16.13
N GLU A 45 -4.27 -21.86 16.44
CA GLU A 45 -3.95 -20.51 16.94
C GLU A 45 -3.28 -20.56 18.32
N LYS A 46 -3.75 -21.43 19.23
CA LYS A 46 -3.07 -21.69 20.52
C LYS A 46 -1.66 -22.26 20.30
N ARG A 47 -1.50 -23.30 19.47
CA ARG A 47 -0.19 -23.88 19.16
C ARG A 47 0.77 -22.87 18.54
N PHE A 48 0.29 -22.02 17.64
CA PHE A 48 1.12 -20.97 17.04
C PHE A 48 1.52 -19.92 18.08
N LYS A 49 0.64 -19.57 19.03
CA LYS A 49 0.94 -18.65 20.12
C LYS A 49 2.00 -19.21 21.07
N ASP A 50 1.87 -20.48 21.44
CA ASP A 50 2.85 -21.19 22.28
C ASP A 50 4.22 -21.29 21.57
N LEU A 51 4.23 -21.56 20.26
CA LEU A 51 5.45 -21.54 19.44
C LEU A 51 6.04 -20.12 19.27
N SER A 52 5.22 -19.08 19.19
CA SER A 52 5.70 -17.71 18.98
C SER A 52 6.50 -17.17 20.18
N GLY A 53 6.07 -17.48 21.42
CA GLY A 53 6.81 -17.12 22.62
C GLY A 53 8.13 -17.89 22.76
N SER A 54 8.13 -19.15 22.29
CA SER A 54 9.34 -19.96 22.23
C SER A 54 10.33 -19.47 21.16
N LEU A 55 9.85 -19.04 19.99
CA LEU A 55 10.69 -18.58 18.89
C LEU A 55 11.48 -17.30 19.23
N ASP A 56 10.85 -16.37 19.95
CA ASP A 56 11.51 -15.14 20.39
C ASP A 56 12.72 -15.45 21.30
N GLN A 57 12.56 -16.37 22.26
CA GLN A 57 13.67 -16.86 23.09
C GLN A 57 14.77 -17.56 22.28
N TYR A 58 14.40 -18.37 21.29
CA TYR A 58 15.39 -19.04 20.44
C TYR A 58 16.24 -18.06 19.65
N VAL A 59 15.64 -17.01 19.09
CA VAL A 59 16.37 -15.99 18.33
C VAL A 59 17.38 -15.26 19.21
N VAL A 60 17.02 -14.91 20.44
CA VAL A 60 17.94 -14.23 21.38
C VAL A 60 19.15 -15.10 21.69
N ASN A 61 18.93 -16.40 21.84
CA ASN A 61 19.98 -17.35 22.20
C ASN A 61 20.88 -17.74 21.02
N LEU A 62 20.60 -17.28 19.80
CA LEU A 62 21.49 -17.49 18.66
C LEU A 62 22.78 -16.65 18.81
N PRO A 63 23.93 -17.18 18.37
CA PRO A 63 25.15 -16.38 18.18
C PRO A 63 24.89 -15.12 17.37
N ALA A 64 25.60 -14.03 17.71
CA ALA A 64 25.42 -12.72 17.09
C ALA A 64 25.52 -12.78 15.55
N GLU A 65 26.42 -13.60 15.03
CA GLU A 65 26.61 -13.82 13.59
C GLU A 65 25.34 -14.37 12.91
N LEU A 66 24.68 -15.35 13.52
CA LEU A 66 23.45 -15.94 12.98
C LEU A 66 22.27 -14.96 13.10
N ARG A 67 22.18 -14.21 14.20
CA ARG A 67 21.18 -13.13 14.34
C ARG A 67 21.37 -12.07 13.26
N ASN A 68 22.60 -11.62 13.05
CA ASN A 68 22.94 -10.65 12.00
C ASN A 68 22.61 -11.16 10.59
N ARG A 69 22.82 -12.46 10.34
CA ARG A 69 22.43 -13.10 9.06
C ARG A 69 20.91 -13.15 8.88
N ILE A 70 20.16 -13.47 9.94
CA ILE A 70 18.70 -13.43 9.92
C ILE A 70 18.23 -11.99 9.70
N TYR A 71 18.80 -11.00 10.38
CA TYR A 71 18.48 -9.60 10.15
C TYR A 71 18.77 -9.20 8.70
N ALA A 72 19.94 -9.54 8.15
CA ALA A 72 20.26 -9.26 6.75
C ALA A 72 19.24 -9.86 5.78
N LEU A 73 18.78 -11.10 6.02
CA LEU A 73 17.76 -11.76 5.21
C LEU A 73 16.36 -11.12 5.36
N VAL A 74 16.06 -10.53 6.51
CA VAL A 74 14.78 -9.83 6.75
C VAL A 74 14.81 -8.44 6.14
N LEU A 75 15.96 -7.78 6.18
CA LEU A 75 16.22 -6.43 5.68
C LEU A 75 16.45 -6.36 4.17
N HIS A 76 16.81 -7.47 3.52
CA HIS A 76 17.07 -7.56 2.09
C HIS A 76 16.22 -8.66 1.42
N ASP A 77 15.48 -8.30 0.37
CA ASP A 77 14.90 -9.33 -0.51
C ASP A 77 16.06 -9.91 -1.35
N ASN A 78 16.30 -11.24 -1.29
CA ASN A 78 17.40 -11.91 -2.02
C ASN A 78 17.42 -11.62 -3.52
N LYS A 79 16.29 -11.18 -4.11
CA LYS A 79 16.22 -10.75 -5.52
C LYS A 79 16.73 -9.32 -5.77
N SER A 80 16.99 -8.57 -4.71
CA SER A 80 17.35 -7.15 -4.70
C SER A 80 18.77 -6.97 -4.16
N ALA A 81 19.76 -7.63 -4.77
CA ALA A 81 21.17 -7.55 -4.38
C ALA A 81 21.63 -6.10 -4.15
N GLY A 82 21.75 -5.69 -2.87
CA GLY A 82 22.20 -4.36 -2.45
C GLY A 82 21.28 -3.18 -2.79
N LYS A 83 20.05 -3.42 -3.28
CA LYS A 83 19.10 -2.33 -3.62
C LYS A 83 18.09 -2.15 -2.50
N PRO A 84 17.71 -0.91 -2.14
CA PRO A 84 16.65 -0.67 -1.16
C PRO A 84 15.37 -1.40 -1.59
N ILE A 85 14.69 -2.04 -0.64
CA ILE A 85 13.48 -2.80 -0.93
C ILE A 85 12.41 -1.83 -1.44
N ARG A 86 12.14 -1.88 -2.75
CA ARG A 86 11.01 -1.17 -3.36
C ARG A 86 9.73 -1.95 -3.06
N VAL A 87 9.09 -1.67 -1.94
CA VAL A 87 7.81 -2.28 -1.59
C VAL A 87 6.66 -1.42 -2.15
N GLY A 88 5.85 -2.00 -3.04
CA GLY A 88 4.57 -1.41 -3.48
C GLY A 88 4.48 -1.02 -4.95
N ARG A 89 4.35 -1.99 -5.87
CA ARG A 89 3.77 -1.70 -7.19
C ARG A 89 2.28 -2.02 -7.16
N LEU A 90 1.42 -1.01 -7.27
CA LEU A 90 0.04 -1.17 -7.72
C LEU A 90 -0.13 -0.73 -9.17
N GLY A 91 -1.08 -1.34 -9.88
CA GLY A 91 -1.33 -1.12 -11.30
C GLY A 91 -1.12 -2.37 -12.13
N ARG A 92 -2.21 -2.85 -12.76
CA ARG A 92 -2.42 -3.78 -13.90
C ARG A 92 -1.53 -5.04 -14.12
N TRP A 93 -0.42 -5.18 -13.42
CA TRP A 93 0.57 -6.27 -13.50
C TRP A 93 0.92 -6.78 -12.09
N THR A 94 -0.12 -7.27 -11.40
CA THR A 94 -0.14 -8.50 -10.57
C THR A 94 0.94 -8.75 -9.50
N LYS A 95 1.63 -7.76 -8.96
CA LYS A 95 2.33 -7.94 -7.67
C LYS A 95 1.51 -7.30 -6.55
N LYS A 96 0.68 -8.13 -5.89
CA LYS A 96 -0.07 -7.77 -4.67
C LYS A 96 0.86 -7.00 -3.71
N TYR A 97 0.31 -6.04 -2.95
CA TYR A 97 0.99 -5.45 -1.80
C TYR A 97 1.57 -6.57 -0.94
N ARG A 98 2.86 -6.86 -1.10
CA ARG A 98 3.54 -7.80 -0.24
C ARG A 98 3.89 -6.98 0.98
N GLN A 99 3.29 -7.35 2.11
CA GLN A 99 3.71 -6.81 3.39
C GLN A 99 5.24 -7.03 3.50
N PRO A 100 6.03 -6.02 3.88
CA PRO A 100 7.47 -6.19 4.10
C PRO A 100 7.72 -7.42 4.96
N SER A 101 8.74 -8.21 4.61
CA SER A 101 9.14 -9.43 5.36
C SER A 101 9.29 -9.13 6.85
N ILE A 102 9.80 -7.95 7.21
CA ILE A 102 9.96 -7.51 8.60
C ILE A 102 8.64 -7.40 9.39
N LEU A 103 7.50 -7.23 8.72
CA LEU A 103 6.20 -7.25 9.40
C LEU A 103 5.65 -8.67 9.57
N ALA A 104 6.31 -9.68 8.99
CA ALA A 104 5.96 -11.09 9.11
C ALA A 104 6.92 -11.88 10.03
N VAL A 105 7.97 -11.25 10.55
CA VAL A 105 8.88 -11.88 11.53
C VAL A 105 8.34 -11.79 12.96
N SER A 106 9.03 -12.50 13.86
CA SER A 106 8.76 -12.53 15.29
C SER A 106 8.75 -11.12 15.89
N SER A 107 8.05 -10.96 17.02
CA SER A 107 7.81 -9.64 17.62
C SER A 107 9.13 -8.96 18.02
N GLN A 108 10.08 -9.76 18.51
CA GLN A 108 11.39 -9.31 18.91
C GLN A 108 12.27 -8.89 17.73
N LEU A 109 12.42 -9.76 16.71
CA LEU A 109 13.18 -9.43 15.49
C LEU A 109 12.64 -8.14 14.86
N ARG A 110 11.31 -7.99 14.83
CA ARG A 110 10.68 -6.77 14.34
C ARG A 110 11.10 -5.58 15.18
N LYS A 111 10.99 -5.64 16.51
CA LYS A 111 11.37 -4.54 17.41
C LYS A 111 12.83 -4.10 17.20
N GLU A 112 13.75 -5.05 17.06
CA GLU A 112 15.19 -4.79 16.92
C GLU A 112 15.57 -4.30 15.52
N SER A 113 14.91 -4.82 14.47
CA SER A 113 15.29 -4.54 13.08
C SER A 113 14.49 -3.42 12.45
N LEU A 114 13.32 -3.04 12.99
CA LEU A 114 12.39 -2.13 12.31
C LEU A 114 12.98 -0.74 12.14
N GLU A 115 13.73 -0.26 13.11
CA GLU A 115 14.42 1.03 13.03
C GLU A 115 15.44 1.03 11.89
N VAL A 116 16.35 0.06 11.88
CA VAL A 116 17.37 -0.09 10.83
C VAL A 116 16.71 -0.28 9.45
N PHE A 117 15.67 -1.11 9.37
CA PHE A 117 14.93 -1.34 8.14
C PHE A 117 14.34 -0.05 7.60
N THR A 118 13.54 0.62 8.40
CA THR A 118 12.81 1.80 7.94
C THR A 118 13.75 2.98 7.71
N GLY A 119 14.83 3.10 8.48
CA GLY A 119 15.88 4.11 8.32
C GLY A 119 16.77 3.93 7.10
N ASN A 120 16.89 2.71 6.56
CA ASN A 120 17.74 2.41 5.39
C ASN A 120 16.96 2.13 4.10
N ASN A 121 15.63 2.06 4.15
CA ASN A 121 14.81 1.72 3.00
C ASN A 121 14.00 2.91 2.46
N ILE A 122 13.90 2.94 1.13
CA ILE A 122 13.03 3.85 0.39
C ILE A 122 11.76 3.09 0.04
N PHE A 123 10.63 3.52 0.63
CA PHE A 123 9.32 2.97 0.33
C PHE A 123 8.75 3.71 -0.86
N ASP A 124 8.37 2.97 -1.90
CA ASP A 124 7.98 3.56 -3.17
C ASP A 124 6.67 2.94 -3.62
N VAL A 125 5.58 3.58 -3.20
CA VAL A 125 4.21 3.11 -3.32
C VAL A 125 3.59 3.74 -4.55
N ARG A 126 3.33 2.90 -5.56
CA ARG A 126 2.54 3.30 -6.72
C ARG A 126 1.05 3.20 -6.38
N ILE A 127 0.33 4.30 -6.50
CA ILE A 127 -1.10 4.43 -6.23
C ILE A 127 -1.80 4.65 -7.56
N ASP A 128 -2.48 3.62 -8.04
CA ASP A 128 -3.44 3.76 -9.12
C ASP A 128 -4.78 4.16 -8.51
N LEU A 129 -5.27 5.35 -8.87
CA LEU A 129 -6.55 5.84 -8.33
C LEU A 129 -7.69 4.87 -8.70
N HIS A 130 -7.64 4.24 -9.88
CA HIS A 130 -8.65 3.27 -10.31
C HIS A 130 -8.73 2.01 -9.44
N GLU A 131 -7.63 1.61 -8.79
CA GLU A 131 -7.56 0.39 -7.98
C GLU A 131 -7.87 0.65 -6.48
N GLY A 132 -8.10 1.93 -6.13
CA GLY A 132 -8.51 2.39 -4.81
C GLY A 132 -7.32 2.81 -3.94
N ILE A 133 -7.25 4.11 -3.62
CA ILE A 133 -6.20 4.70 -2.79
C ILE A 133 -6.12 4.10 -1.38
N GLU A 134 -7.26 3.68 -0.83
CA GLU A 134 -7.38 3.26 0.57
C GLU A 134 -6.51 2.06 0.92
N LYS A 135 -6.35 1.11 0.00
CA LYS A 135 -5.48 -0.06 0.21
C LYS A 135 -4.01 0.36 0.33
N ALA A 136 -3.60 1.34 -0.48
CA ALA A 136 -2.25 1.91 -0.40
C ALA A 136 -2.06 2.59 0.95
N LEU A 137 -3.01 3.41 1.36
CA LEU A 137 -2.95 4.15 2.62
C LEU A 137 -3.00 3.22 3.83
N ALA A 138 -3.84 2.18 3.82
CA ALA A 138 -3.89 1.17 4.87
C ALA A 138 -2.55 0.42 4.99
N TRP A 139 -1.90 0.14 3.86
CA TRP A 139 -0.56 -0.45 3.86
C TRP A 139 0.48 0.50 4.48
N VAL A 140 0.49 1.78 4.08
CA VAL A 140 1.40 2.79 4.66
C VAL A 140 1.10 2.98 6.16
N GLN A 141 -0.17 3.02 6.54
CA GLN A 141 -0.62 3.10 7.94
C GLN A 141 -0.08 1.93 8.75
N GLY A 142 -0.11 0.72 8.20
CA GLY A 142 0.45 -0.46 8.86
C GLY A 142 1.92 -0.30 9.22
N ILE A 143 2.71 0.36 8.36
CA ILE A 143 4.12 0.62 8.63
C ILE A 143 4.29 1.76 9.65
N LEU A 144 3.52 2.85 9.52
CA LEU A 144 3.51 3.95 10.48
C LEU A 144 3.17 3.45 11.89
N THR A 145 2.11 2.65 12.02
CA THR A 145 1.66 2.07 13.29
C THR A 145 2.71 1.11 13.88
N ALA A 146 3.32 0.25 13.06
CA ALA A 146 4.35 -0.66 13.54
C ALA A 146 5.54 0.07 14.20
N ARG A 147 5.85 1.30 13.75
CA ARG A 147 6.96 2.09 14.28
C ARG A 147 6.60 2.97 15.47
N ARG A 148 5.32 3.28 15.72
CA ARG A 148 4.88 4.02 16.94
C ARG A 148 5.34 3.34 18.25
N HIS A 149 5.63 2.04 18.20
CA HIS A 149 6.14 1.27 19.33
C HIS A 149 7.66 1.33 19.51
N VAL A 150 8.39 2.09 18.69
CA VAL A 150 9.85 2.27 18.77
C VAL A 150 10.14 3.68 19.32
N PRO A 151 10.62 3.81 20.57
CA PRO A 151 10.92 5.11 21.19
C PRO A 151 12.02 5.88 20.43
N GLY A 152 11.94 7.21 20.41
CA GLY A 152 13.09 8.07 20.08
C GLY A 152 13.31 8.43 18.60
N THR A 153 12.43 8.05 17.67
CA THR A 153 12.60 8.42 16.25
C THR A 153 11.47 9.29 15.70
N ALA A 154 11.79 10.53 15.34
CA ALA A 154 10.82 11.53 14.89
C ALA A 154 10.28 11.29 13.46
N ILE A 155 11.03 10.60 12.59
CA ILE A 155 10.61 10.37 11.20
C ILE A 155 10.69 8.89 10.82
N PRO A 156 9.58 8.29 10.33
CA PRO A 156 9.42 6.86 10.30
C PRO A 156 10.08 6.15 9.11
N PHE A 157 10.71 6.86 8.18
CA PHE A 157 11.35 6.27 6.99
C PHE A 157 12.58 7.07 6.54
N ALA A 158 13.53 6.40 5.87
CA ALA A 158 14.56 7.07 5.08
C ALA A 158 13.91 7.93 4.00
N GLU A 159 12.86 7.39 3.38
CA GLU A 159 12.07 8.05 2.35
C GLU A 159 10.78 7.26 2.08
N LEU A 160 9.65 7.95 1.94
CA LEU A 160 8.38 7.41 1.48
C LEU A 160 7.93 8.19 0.25
N ARG A 161 7.69 7.49 -0.85
CA ARG A 161 7.22 8.06 -2.11
C ARG A 161 5.83 7.50 -2.40
N LEU A 162 4.87 8.38 -2.59
CA LEU A 162 3.53 8.04 -3.05
C LEU A 162 3.40 8.51 -4.51
N ARG A 163 3.49 7.59 -5.46
CA ARG A 163 3.36 7.91 -6.87
C ARG A 163 1.91 7.80 -7.29
N LEU A 164 1.26 8.91 -7.62
CA LEU A 164 -0.09 8.86 -8.15
C LEU A 164 -0.04 8.56 -9.64
N VAL A 165 -0.74 7.52 -10.07
CA VAL A 165 -0.80 7.10 -11.47
C VAL A 165 -2.14 7.50 -12.03
N ALA A 166 -2.10 8.04 -13.26
CA ALA A 166 -3.27 8.54 -13.95
C ALA A 166 -4.16 9.44 -13.06
N PRO A 167 -3.61 10.54 -12.47
CA PRO A 167 -4.41 11.52 -11.77
C PRO A 167 -5.31 12.21 -12.80
N VAL A 168 -6.47 11.63 -13.08
CA VAL A 168 -7.45 12.18 -14.00
C VAL A 168 -8.45 13.02 -13.22
N TRP A 169 -8.97 14.06 -13.86
CA TRP A 169 -9.93 15.00 -13.26
C TRP A 169 -11.12 14.32 -12.57
N ALA A 170 -11.68 13.30 -13.22
CA ALA A 170 -12.82 12.55 -12.72
C ALA A 170 -12.56 11.78 -11.41
N LYS A 171 -11.30 11.70 -10.99
CA LYS A 171 -10.83 10.88 -9.86
C LYS A 171 -10.21 11.71 -8.73
N LEU A 172 -10.23 13.04 -8.82
CA LEU A 172 -9.71 13.89 -7.74
C LEU A 172 -10.42 13.65 -6.41
N ALA A 173 -11.70 13.27 -6.42
CA ALA A 173 -12.46 12.97 -5.20
C ALA A 173 -11.91 11.75 -4.45
N GLU A 174 -11.22 10.85 -5.16
CA GLU A 174 -10.56 9.71 -4.54
C GLU A 174 -9.29 10.11 -3.79
N LEU A 175 -8.90 11.39 -3.79
CA LEU A 175 -7.80 11.90 -2.98
C LEU A 175 -8.22 12.32 -1.58
N VAL A 176 -9.52 12.40 -1.29
CA VAL A 176 -10.03 12.73 0.06
C VAL A 176 -9.43 11.81 1.14
N PRO A 177 -9.37 10.47 0.96
CA PRO A 177 -8.70 9.60 1.93
C PRO A 177 -7.22 9.94 2.14
N LEU A 178 -6.50 10.36 1.09
CA LEU A 178 -5.09 10.75 1.21
C LEU A 178 -4.94 12.06 1.99
N ALA A 179 -5.80 13.05 1.73
CA ALA A 179 -5.79 14.31 2.47
C ALA A 179 -6.06 14.07 3.98
N LYS A 180 -7.07 13.26 4.31
CA LYS A 180 -7.36 12.85 5.69
C LYS A 180 -6.19 12.12 6.31
N PHE A 181 -5.60 11.17 5.59
CA PHE A 181 -4.45 10.39 6.04
C PHE A 181 -3.25 11.28 6.41
N ILE A 182 -2.94 12.27 5.57
CA ILE A 182 -1.86 13.24 5.80
C ILE A 182 -2.12 14.03 7.08
N ARG A 183 -3.34 14.58 7.25
CA ARG A 183 -3.74 15.34 8.44
C ARG A 183 -3.65 14.48 9.71
N GLN A 184 -4.30 13.31 9.70
CA GLN A 184 -4.38 12.41 10.86
C GLN A 184 -3.00 11.93 11.33
N ASN A 185 -2.06 11.72 10.41
CA ASN A 185 -0.70 11.28 10.74
C ASN A 185 0.31 12.44 10.85
N GLN A 186 -0.15 13.70 10.78
CA GLN A 186 0.69 14.90 10.89
C GLN A 186 1.88 14.90 9.92
N LEU A 187 1.69 14.34 8.72
CA LEU A 187 2.78 14.13 7.77
C LEU A 187 3.12 15.40 7.00
N ASP A 188 4.39 15.81 7.04
CA ASP A 188 4.94 16.78 6.10
C ASP A 188 5.28 16.11 4.77
N PHE A 189 4.92 16.73 3.66
CA PHE A 189 5.21 16.19 2.33
C PHE A 189 5.56 17.28 1.31
N ASP A 190 6.23 16.87 0.24
CA ASP A 190 6.47 17.70 -0.94
C ASP A 190 5.86 17.07 -2.19
N VAL A 191 5.30 17.92 -3.06
CA VAL A 191 4.77 17.50 -4.36
C VAL A 191 5.84 17.66 -5.43
N ILE A 192 6.10 16.58 -6.17
CA ILE A 192 7.09 16.55 -7.25
C ILE A 192 6.41 16.12 -8.54
N THR A 193 6.50 16.95 -9.57
CA THR A 193 6.01 16.62 -10.92
C THR A 193 7.16 16.10 -11.78
N THR A 194 6.93 15.02 -12.53
CA THR A 194 7.93 14.40 -13.43
C THR A 194 7.42 14.33 -14.87
N LYS A 195 8.27 14.60 -15.87
CA LYS A 195 7.85 14.65 -17.29
C LYS A 195 7.51 13.29 -17.92
N ASP A 196 8.19 12.20 -17.55
CA ASP A 196 8.01 10.92 -18.25
C ASP A 196 7.03 9.95 -17.55
N GLU A 197 6.41 9.06 -18.33
CA GLU A 197 5.65 7.90 -17.85
C GLU A 197 6.61 6.73 -17.59
N TRP A 198 6.73 6.28 -16.33
CA TRP A 198 7.92 5.53 -15.94
C TRP A 198 7.79 4.00 -15.95
N GLU A 199 8.58 3.39 -16.82
CA GLU A 199 9.02 1.99 -16.78
C GLU A 199 10.33 1.77 -15.97
N GLY A 200 10.59 2.59 -14.94
CA GLY A 200 11.41 2.13 -13.80
C GLY A 200 12.76 2.80 -13.52
N ARG A 201 13.19 3.81 -14.29
CA ARG A 201 14.22 4.77 -13.84
C ARG A 201 13.56 6.05 -13.35
N TRP A 202 14.33 7.04 -12.92
CA TRP A 202 13.83 8.40 -12.70
C TRP A 202 14.74 9.34 -13.49
N PRO A 203 14.24 10.49 -13.93
CA PRO A 203 15.07 11.44 -14.62
C PRO A 203 15.99 12.10 -13.57
N ILE A 204 17.18 12.52 -14.02
CA ILE A 204 18.26 12.99 -13.14
C ILE A 204 17.81 14.21 -12.32
N ASP A 205 17.01 15.10 -12.91
CA ASP A 205 16.45 16.27 -12.25
C ASP A 205 15.57 15.92 -11.04
N VAL A 206 14.73 14.89 -11.14
CA VAL A 206 13.92 14.41 -10.01
C VAL A 206 14.81 13.82 -8.93
N HIS A 207 15.86 13.09 -9.29
CA HIS A 207 16.83 12.57 -8.32
C HIS A 207 17.55 13.70 -7.58
N CYS A 208 18.00 14.73 -8.29
CA CYS A 208 18.63 15.92 -7.69
C CYS A 208 17.64 16.65 -6.77
N LYS A 209 16.40 16.86 -7.21
CA LYS A 209 15.35 17.51 -6.40
C LYS A 209 15.05 16.74 -5.12
N LEU A 210 14.88 15.42 -5.21
CA LEU A 210 14.70 14.55 -4.04
C LEU A 210 15.93 14.61 -3.12
N GLY A 211 17.14 14.65 -3.68
CA GLY A 211 18.38 14.86 -2.92
C GLY A 211 18.37 16.14 -2.10
N ALA A 212 18.05 17.27 -2.73
CA ALA A 212 17.97 18.57 -2.06
C ALA A 212 16.92 18.61 -0.95
N LEU A 213 15.71 18.11 -1.22
CA LEU A 213 14.64 18.05 -0.21
C LEU A 213 15.00 17.12 0.96
N ARG A 214 15.69 15.99 0.70
CA ARG A 214 16.18 15.11 1.76
C ARG A 214 17.22 15.80 2.65
N ALA A 215 18.11 16.62 2.08
CA ALA A 215 19.06 17.41 2.85
C ALA A 215 18.37 18.40 3.79
N GLN A 216 17.14 18.84 3.45
CA GLN A 216 16.28 19.69 4.30
C GLN A 216 15.45 18.89 5.32
N GLY A 217 15.69 17.59 5.48
CA GLY A 217 14.93 16.75 6.41
C GLY A 217 13.58 16.26 5.88
N ARG A 218 13.20 16.56 4.63
CA ARG A 218 11.96 16.06 4.02
C ARG A 218 12.07 14.58 3.71
N ARG A 219 10.99 13.82 3.95
CA ARG A 219 11.00 12.35 3.84
C ARG A 219 9.79 11.76 3.10
N LEU A 220 8.68 12.50 2.98
CA LEU A 220 7.51 12.06 2.22
C LEU A 220 7.37 12.89 0.94
N PHE A 221 7.26 12.19 -0.18
CA PHE A 221 7.15 12.79 -1.50
C PHE A 221 5.91 12.25 -2.22
N ILE A 222 5.05 13.16 -2.69
CA ILE A 222 3.93 12.80 -3.56
C ILE A 222 4.34 13.13 -4.99
N ILE A 223 4.42 12.09 -5.82
CA ILE A 223 5.01 12.19 -7.14
C ILE A 223 3.93 12.08 -8.20
N LEU A 224 3.87 13.11 -9.05
CA LEU A 224 2.83 13.32 -10.05
C LEU A 224 3.40 13.27 -11.48
N PRO A 225 2.72 12.58 -12.39
CA PRO A 225 3.05 12.60 -13.82
C PRO A 225 2.66 13.94 -14.48
N ALA A 226 3.63 14.69 -15.01
CA ALA A 226 3.46 16.06 -15.49
C ALA A 226 2.61 16.18 -16.76
N HIS A 227 2.45 15.11 -17.55
CA HIS A 227 1.56 15.11 -18.72
C HIS A 227 0.08 15.28 -18.33
N TYR A 228 -0.29 15.02 -17.08
CA TYR A 228 -1.59 15.38 -16.52
C TYR A 228 -1.60 16.79 -15.91
N ARG A 229 -1.00 17.79 -16.58
CA ARG A 229 -0.75 19.14 -16.04
C ARG A 229 -1.93 19.74 -15.26
N PHE A 230 -3.12 19.71 -15.85
CA PHE A 230 -4.32 20.29 -15.24
C PHE A 230 -4.77 19.54 -13.99
N ALA A 231 -4.82 18.21 -14.05
CA ALA A 231 -5.21 17.42 -12.90
C ALA A 231 -4.14 17.45 -11.80
N CYS A 232 -2.84 17.51 -12.15
CA CYS A 232 -1.75 17.69 -11.19
C CYS A 232 -1.87 19.00 -10.40
N LYS A 233 -2.33 20.08 -11.04
CA LYS A 233 -2.66 21.32 -10.32
C LYS A 233 -3.79 21.08 -9.33
N GLY A 234 -4.88 20.41 -9.75
CA GLY A 234 -5.97 20.03 -8.85
C GLY A 234 -5.51 19.17 -7.67
N VAL A 235 -4.65 18.17 -7.91
CA VAL A 235 -4.02 17.36 -6.86
C VAL A 235 -3.21 18.24 -5.91
N SER A 236 -2.39 19.14 -6.44
CA SER A 236 -1.54 20.03 -5.62
C SER A 236 -2.39 20.94 -4.74
N ASP A 237 -3.46 21.51 -5.28
CA ASP A 237 -4.42 22.34 -4.53
C ASP A 237 -5.10 21.54 -3.40
N PHE A 238 -5.51 20.29 -3.68
CA PHE A 238 -6.10 19.38 -2.68
C PHE A 238 -5.14 19.08 -1.53
N LEU A 239 -3.90 18.77 -1.89
CA LEU A 239 -2.87 18.44 -0.92
C LEU A 239 -2.47 19.69 -0.12
N ALA A 240 -2.44 20.87 -0.73
CA ALA A 240 -2.20 22.13 -0.01
C ALA A 240 -3.25 22.37 1.08
N LEU A 241 -4.53 22.04 0.84
CA LEU A 241 -5.56 22.09 1.88
C LEU A 241 -5.30 21.09 3.01
N ALA A 242 -4.87 19.87 2.69
CA ALA A 242 -4.49 18.90 3.72
C ALA A 242 -3.33 19.40 4.59
N GLN A 243 -2.32 20.02 3.98
CA GLN A 243 -1.19 20.61 4.69
C GLN A 243 -1.63 21.80 5.55
N LYS A 244 -2.52 22.66 5.03
CA LYS A 244 -3.09 23.79 5.77
C LYS A 244 -3.89 23.30 6.98
N ALA A 245 -4.79 22.35 6.78
CA ALA A 245 -5.58 21.71 7.83
C ALA A 245 -4.71 21.09 8.93
N ARG A 246 -3.56 20.50 8.55
CA ARG A 246 -2.58 19.99 9.51
C ARG A 246 -1.98 21.10 10.36
N VAL A 247 -1.46 22.15 9.72
CA VAL A 247 -0.78 23.27 10.40
C VAL A 247 -1.73 24.06 11.29
N GLU A 248 -2.96 24.28 10.83
CA GLU A 248 -3.98 25.06 11.54
C GLU A 248 -4.84 24.20 12.49
N GLY A 249 -4.61 22.89 12.55
CA GLY A 249 -5.33 22.00 13.46
C GLY A 249 -6.82 21.83 13.14
N TRP A 250 -7.21 21.89 11.87
CA TRP A 250 -8.61 21.74 11.46
C TRP A 250 -9.19 20.39 11.88
N SER A 251 -10.50 20.40 12.20
CA SER A 251 -11.28 19.19 12.38
C SER A 251 -11.37 18.40 11.07
N GLU A 252 -11.80 17.14 11.16
CA GLU A 252 -12.01 16.33 9.95
C GLU A 252 -13.12 16.91 9.08
N GLU A 253 -14.21 17.36 9.70
CA GLU A 253 -15.36 17.98 9.03
C GLU A 253 -14.95 19.26 8.29
N GLN A 254 -14.16 20.13 8.93
CA GLN A 254 -13.64 21.36 8.30
C GLN A 254 -12.77 21.05 7.07
N LEU A 255 -11.93 20.02 7.15
CA LEU A 255 -11.14 19.59 6.00
C LEU A 255 -12.04 19.06 4.89
N GLU A 256 -13.03 18.24 5.20
CA GLU A 256 -13.97 17.71 4.20
C GLU A 256 -14.76 18.81 3.51
N GLU A 257 -15.29 19.77 4.26
CA GLU A 257 -16.00 20.93 3.72
C GLU A 257 -15.10 21.73 2.78
N ALA A 258 -13.86 22.03 3.21
CA ALA A 258 -12.91 22.77 2.38
C ALA A 258 -12.52 21.99 1.10
N LEU A 259 -12.36 20.67 1.18
CA LEU A 259 -12.08 19.81 0.03
C LEU A 259 -13.27 19.77 -0.93
N ASP A 260 -14.51 19.73 -0.42
CA ASP A 260 -15.73 19.75 -1.23
C ASP A 260 -15.91 21.10 -1.95
N VAL A 261 -15.74 22.21 -1.24
CA VAL A 261 -15.73 23.56 -1.84
C VAL A 261 -14.66 23.63 -2.92
N LYS A 262 -13.44 23.14 -2.64
CA LYS A 262 -12.36 23.15 -3.62
C LYS A 262 -12.67 22.28 -4.83
N MET A 263 -13.31 21.13 -4.62
CA MET A 263 -13.76 20.27 -5.72
C MET A 263 -14.73 21.01 -6.62
N LYS A 264 -15.75 21.65 -6.04
CA LYS A 264 -16.76 22.44 -6.74
C LYS A 264 -16.12 23.59 -7.54
N GLU A 265 -15.16 24.31 -6.94
CA GLU A 265 -14.39 25.35 -7.64
C GLU A 265 -13.62 24.81 -8.85
N LEU A 266 -12.88 23.71 -8.66
CA LEU A 266 -12.07 23.09 -9.70
C LEU A 266 -12.93 22.56 -10.85
N VAL A 267 -14.10 22.00 -10.51
CA VAL A 267 -15.14 21.59 -11.44
C VAL A 267 -15.66 22.77 -12.26
N ALA A 268 -15.89 23.92 -11.62
CA ALA A 268 -16.45 25.11 -12.26
C ALA A 268 -15.45 25.82 -13.20
N LYS A 269 -14.16 25.87 -12.81
CA LYS A 269 -13.14 26.70 -13.47
C LYS A 269 -12.30 25.98 -14.54
N GLY A 270 -12.44 24.67 -14.71
CA GLY A 270 -11.46 23.86 -15.46
C GLY A 270 -11.93 23.23 -16.79
N PRO A 271 -11.00 22.59 -17.52
CA PRO A 271 -11.31 21.62 -18.58
C PRO A 271 -12.11 20.40 -18.07
N GLY A 272 -12.33 20.31 -16.75
CA GLY A 272 -13.12 19.31 -16.05
C GLY A 272 -14.63 19.41 -16.20
N LYS A 273 -15.20 20.37 -16.96
CA LYS A 273 -16.67 20.45 -17.17
C LYS A 273 -17.33 19.15 -17.65
N LYS A 274 -16.61 18.29 -18.38
CA LYS A 274 -17.08 16.94 -18.74
C LYS A 274 -16.89 15.92 -17.61
N ALA A 275 -15.79 16.02 -16.86
CA ALA A 275 -15.49 15.15 -15.71
C ALA A 275 -16.40 15.45 -14.50
N SER A 276 -16.89 16.69 -14.36
CA SER A 276 -17.78 17.12 -13.28
C SER A 276 -19.12 16.40 -13.29
N LYS A 277 -19.65 16.09 -14.48
CA LYS A 277 -20.90 15.30 -14.60
C LYS A 277 -20.76 13.92 -13.95
N LEU A 278 -19.60 13.28 -14.08
CA LEU A 278 -19.36 11.98 -13.46
C LEU A 278 -19.26 12.11 -11.94
N TRP A 279 -18.60 13.14 -11.43
CA TRP A 279 -18.49 13.38 -9.99
C TRP A 279 -19.84 13.71 -9.35
N LEU A 280 -20.60 14.63 -9.95
CA LEU A 280 -21.94 14.98 -9.48
C LEU A 280 -22.86 13.75 -9.45
N ARG A 281 -22.75 12.87 -10.45
CA ARG A 281 -23.47 11.60 -10.47
C ARG A 281 -23.03 10.66 -9.33
N GLN A 282 -21.73 10.53 -9.09
CA GLN A 282 -21.22 9.70 -7.99
C GLN A 282 -21.64 10.21 -6.61
N GLN A 283 -21.73 11.55 -6.43
CA GLN A 283 -22.25 12.11 -5.18
C GLN A 283 -23.73 11.80 -5.00
N ALA A 284 -24.54 12.02 -6.04
CA ALA A 284 -25.96 11.66 -6.01
C ALA A 284 -26.16 10.16 -5.71
N GLU A 285 -25.34 9.28 -6.28
CA GLU A 285 -25.36 7.84 -6.01
C GLU A 285 -24.98 7.51 -4.55
N ARG A 286 -24.03 8.24 -3.94
CA ARG A 286 -23.64 8.05 -2.54
C ARG A 286 -24.69 8.57 -1.55
N GLU A 287 -25.25 9.74 -1.83
CA GLU A 287 -26.33 10.32 -1.02
C GLU A 287 -27.57 9.41 -1.05
N ALA A 288 -27.94 8.91 -2.22
CA ALA A 288 -29.02 7.92 -2.35
C ALA A 288 -28.73 6.64 -1.55
N ALA A 289 -27.52 6.07 -1.68
CA ALA A 289 -27.14 4.87 -0.93
C ALA A 289 -27.11 5.10 0.59
N ALA A 290 -26.77 6.30 1.05
CA ALA A 290 -26.78 6.66 2.48
C ALA A 290 -28.21 6.82 3.01
N GLN A 291 -29.12 7.40 2.21
CA GLN A 291 -30.54 7.49 2.54
C GLN A 291 -31.19 6.10 2.62
N ASP A 292 -30.91 5.23 1.65
CA ASP A 292 -31.39 3.85 1.64
C ASP A 292 -30.90 3.04 2.85
N ALA A 293 -29.68 3.33 3.34
CA ALA A 293 -29.13 2.66 4.52
C ALA A 293 -29.70 3.18 5.85
N ALA A 294 -30.39 4.32 5.85
CA ALA A 294 -30.99 4.93 7.03
C ALA A 294 -32.46 4.54 7.25
N LEU A 295 -33.11 3.94 6.23
CA LEU A 295 -34.47 3.40 6.26
C LEU A 295 -34.48 1.93 6.74
#